data_AF-A0A832JVD6-F1
#
_entry.id   AF-A0A832JVD6-F1
#
_cell.length_a   1.000
_cell.length_b   1.000
_cell.length_c   1.000
_cell.angle_alpha   90.00
_cell.angle_beta   90.00
_cell.angle_gamma   90.00
#
_symmetry.space_group_name_H-M   'P 1'
#
loop_
_entity.id
_entity.type
_entity.pdbx_description
1 polymer ?
#
loop_
_entity_poly.entity_id
_entity_poly.type
_entity_poly.pdbx_seq_one_letter_code
_entity_poly.pdbx_strand_id
1 'polypeptide(L)'
;MGIYTRLLIKAASLIMVLLSVLFFMIVILGATGVSDRILSSIVNEEVRLYRQSVAPQIRDPAALEEAVAKFREEAIKSYGLDKPWYERLPDMFLRVLRLDLGRARHAQTFGGSNRISDIILERLPNTVILVTTAIAINFLIGIFLGVRIAAKPGTKLDRITSFLSAVSYAVPTWWLGIIFILIFAFYLRLFPYGGLYSSPAPQDPLLRVLDVLWHATLPVTVLVLVNVGLTIYVTRTIVLNIAQEDFVNVARIKGLPEGLVNRRYIMRVAAPPILTNVILGLAGSIGGAILTEAVFSWPGMG
;
A
#
# COMPACT_ATOMS: atom_id res chain seq x y z
N MET A 1 -17.93 -34.05 -7.33
CA MET A 1 -16.63 -33.34 -7.35
C MET A 1 -16.22 -33.06 -5.91
N GLY A 2 -15.06 -33.56 -5.46
CA GLY A 2 -14.60 -33.38 -4.08
C GLY A 2 -14.17 -31.94 -3.78
N ILE A 3 -14.13 -31.57 -2.49
CA ILE A 3 -13.67 -30.25 -2.02
C ILE A 3 -12.25 -29.95 -2.52
N TYR A 4 -11.35 -30.92 -2.48
CA TYR A 4 -9.98 -30.80 -3.00
C TYR A 4 -9.93 -30.43 -4.48
N THR A 5 -10.75 -31.07 -5.32
CA THR A 5 -10.81 -30.77 -6.76
C THR A 5 -11.27 -29.34 -7.01
N ARG A 6 -12.26 -28.85 -6.25
CA ARG A 6 -12.73 -27.46 -6.35
C ARG A 6 -11.66 -26.46 -5.93
N LEU A 7 -10.92 -26.75 -4.85
CA LEU A 7 -9.83 -25.89 -4.39
C LEU A 7 -8.67 -25.85 -5.40
N LEU A 8 -8.31 -26.99 -5.99
CA LEU A 8 -7.28 -27.07 -7.03
C LEU A 8 -7.67 -26.29 -8.29
N ILE A 9 -8.91 -26.45 -8.78
CA ILE A 9 -9.40 -25.69 -9.94
C ILE A 9 -9.35 -24.19 -9.65
N LYS A 10 -9.77 -23.76 -8.44
CA LYS A 10 -9.67 -22.35 -8.04
C LYS A 10 -8.22 -21.88 -8.00
N ALA A 11 -7.30 -22.61 -7.37
CA ALA A 11 -5.90 -22.25 -7.32
C ALA A 11 -5.28 -22.13 -8.72
N ALA A 12 -5.54 -23.11 -9.60
CA ALA A 12 -5.09 -23.08 -10.99
C ALA A 12 -5.66 -21.88 -11.75
N SER A 13 -6.95 -21.57 -11.57
CA SER A 13 -7.58 -20.40 -12.18
C SER A 13 -6.95 -19.09 -11.70
N LEU A 14 -6.66 -18.95 -10.40
CA LEU A 14 -6.01 -17.77 -9.83
C LEU A 14 -4.58 -17.59 -10.36
N ILE A 15 -3.80 -18.68 -10.43
CA ILE A 15 -2.45 -18.66 -11.01
C ILE A 15 -2.53 -18.26 -12.50
N MET A 16 -3.46 -18.84 -13.25
CA MET A 16 -3.64 -18.51 -14.66
C MET A 16 -3.98 -17.03 -14.86
N VAL A 17 -4.92 -16.50 -14.07
CA VAL A 17 -5.29 -15.08 -14.09
C VAL A 17 -4.08 -14.21 -13.76
N LEU A 18 -3.32 -14.54 -12.71
CA LEU A 18 -2.12 -13.80 -12.34
C LEU A 18 -1.09 -13.79 -13.49
N LEU A 19 -0.81 -14.94 -14.09
CA LEU A 19 0.11 -15.06 -15.22
C LEU A 19 -0.36 -14.25 -16.43
N SER A 20 -1.67 -14.28 -16.74
CA SER A 20 -2.25 -13.47 -17.80
C SER A 20 -2.09 -11.99 -17.52
N VAL A 21 -2.39 -11.54 -16.28
CA VAL A 21 -2.24 -10.13 -15.89
C VAL A 21 -0.78 -9.69 -16.02
N LEU A 22 0.18 -10.48 -15.54
CA LEU A 22 1.60 -10.17 -15.65
C LEU A 22 2.05 -10.12 -17.11
N PHE A 23 1.61 -11.07 -17.94
CA PHE A 23 1.89 -11.08 -19.36
C PHE A 23 1.35 -9.83 -20.06
N PHE A 24 0.07 -9.52 -19.86
CA PHE A 24 -0.54 -8.33 -20.45
C PHE A 24 0.11 -7.04 -19.95
N MET A 25 0.51 -6.97 -18.68
CA MET A 25 1.24 -5.82 -18.15
C MET A 25 2.57 -5.62 -18.87
N ILE A 26 3.34 -6.68 -19.10
CA ILE A 26 4.61 -6.63 -19.84
C ILE A 26 4.39 -6.25 -21.30
N VAL A 27 3.35 -6.80 -21.96
CA VAL A 27 2.97 -6.44 -23.32
C VAL A 27 2.58 -4.97 -23.41
N ILE A 28 1.77 -4.46 -22.48
CA ILE A 28 1.37 -3.05 -22.45
C ILE A 28 2.60 -2.15 -22.25
N LEU A 29 3.51 -2.49 -21.33
CA LEU A 29 4.74 -1.72 -21.10
C LEU A 29 5.62 -1.65 -22.36
N GLY A 30 5.72 -2.75 -23.11
CA GLY A 30 6.44 -2.78 -24.38
C GLY A 30 5.73 -2.00 -25.49
N ALA A 31 4.45 -2.30 -25.74
CA ALA A 31 3.65 -1.71 -26.81
C ALA A 31 3.45 -0.19 -26.67
N THR A 32 3.38 0.32 -25.43
CA THR A 32 3.29 1.76 -25.15
C THR A 32 4.64 2.48 -25.23
N GLY A 33 5.74 1.76 -25.47
CA GLY A 33 7.11 2.30 -25.46
C GLY A 33 7.57 2.78 -24.08
N VAL A 34 6.83 2.47 -23.00
CA VAL A 34 7.23 2.83 -21.64
C VAL A 34 8.50 2.08 -21.25
N SER A 35 8.61 0.79 -21.59
CA SER A 35 9.82 0.00 -21.36
C SER A 35 11.07 0.64 -21.99
N ASP A 36 10.94 1.11 -23.23
CA ASP A 36 12.04 1.71 -23.99
C ASP A 36 12.45 3.06 -23.41
N ARG A 37 11.47 3.88 -22.99
CA ARG A 37 11.74 5.13 -22.27
C ARG A 37 12.47 4.88 -20.96
N ILE A 38 12.03 3.89 -20.16
CA ILE A 38 12.69 3.55 -18.89
C ILE A 38 14.13 3.08 -19.15
N LEU A 39 14.33 2.12 -20.05
CA LEU A 39 15.64 1.55 -20.32
C LEU A 39 16.59 2.58 -20.96
N SER A 40 16.10 3.41 -21.88
CA SER A 40 16.90 4.48 -22.48
C SER A 40 17.26 5.58 -21.46
N SER A 41 16.37 5.91 -20.52
CA SER A 41 16.69 6.77 -19.38
C SER A 41 17.81 6.18 -18.53
N ILE A 42 17.78 4.87 -18.27
CA ILE A 42 18.84 4.16 -17.53
C ILE A 42 20.17 4.26 -18.30
N VAL A 43 20.18 3.95 -19.59
CA VAL A 43 21.40 4.07 -20.42
C VAL A 43 21.93 5.50 -20.41
N ASN A 44 21.07 6.50 -20.60
CA ASN A 44 21.49 7.89 -20.63
C ASN A 44 22.08 8.34 -19.28
N GLU A 45 21.55 7.82 -18.16
CA GLU A 45 22.11 8.06 -16.85
C GLU A 45 23.46 7.36 -16.65
N GLU A 46 23.59 6.08 -17.01
CA GLU A 46 24.87 5.36 -16.92
C GLU A 46 25.94 6.02 -17.77
N VAL A 47 25.59 6.46 -18.98
CA VAL A 47 26.49 7.21 -19.87
C VAL A 47 26.88 8.55 -19.25
N ARG A 48 25.95 9.26 -18.60
CA ARG A 48 26.24 10.52 -17.89
C ARG A 48 27.21 10.29 -16.73
N LEU A 49 26.96 9.27 -15.91
CA LEU A 49 27.81 8.92 -14.77
C LEU A 49 29.21 8.46 -15.24
N TYR A 50 29.26 7.65 -16.29
CA TYR A 50 30.51 7.21 -16.91
C TYR A 50 31.31 8.40 -17.43
N ARG A 51 30.69 9.30 -18.19
CA ARG A 51 31.32 10.54 -18.67
C ARG A 51 31.88 11.36 -17.50
N GLN A 52 31.12 11.54 -16.43
CA GLN A 52 31.59 12.27 -15.24
C GLN A 52 32.80 11.60 -14.57
N SER A 53 32.86 10.27 -14.56
CA SER A 53 33.97 9.52 -13.96
C SER A 53 35.25 9.54 -14.81
N VAL A 54 35.11 9.61 -16.13
CA VAL A 54 36.22 9.50 -17.10
C VAL A 54 36.71 10.88 -17.59
N ALA A 55 35.87 11.92 -17.57
CA ALA A 55 36.25 13.27 -17.98
C ALA A 55 37.50 13.85 -17.26
N PRO A 56 37.76 13.56 -15.97
CA PRO A 56 39.00 13.99 -15.32
C PRO A 56 40.26 13.24 -15.83
N GLN A 57 40.08 12.06 -16.42
CA GLN A 57 41.16 11.15 -16.82
C GLN A 57 41.57 11.34 -18.28
N ILE A 58 40.60 11.58 -19.17
CA ILE A 58 40.83 11.78 -20.61
C ILE A 58 40.78 13.28 -20.92
N ARG A 59 41.95 13.86 -21.20
CA ARG A 59 42.09 15.29 -21.52
C ARG A 59 41.76 15.63 -22.97
N ASP A 60 41.89 14.67 -23.88
CA ASP A 60 41.55 14.84 -25.29
C ASP A 60 40.02 14.73 -25.50
N PRO A 61 39.35 15.78 -25.98
CA PRO A 61 37.91 15.75 -26.22
C PRO A 61 37.47 14.67 -27.20
N ALA A 62 38.27 14.35 -28.22
CA ALA A 62 37.91 13.35 -29.23
C ALA A 62 37.94 11.93 -28.65
N ALA A 63 39.02 11.59 -27.95
CA ALA A 63 39.15 10.31 -27.25
C ALA A 63 38.09 10.12 -26.15
N LEU A 64 37.68 11.20 -25.47
CA LEU A 64 36.60 11.14 -24.47
C LEU A 64 35.26 10.81 -25.11
N GLU A 65 34.91 11.48 -26.22
CA GLU A 65 33.65 11.21 -26.92
C GLU A 65 33.62 9.80 -27.52
N GLU A 66 34.74 9.28 -28.03
CA GLU A 66 34.83 7.90 -28.52
C GLU A 66 34.61 6.87 -27.39
N ALA A 67 35.27 7.07 -26.23
CA ALA A 67 35.09 6.19 -25.07
C ALA A 67 33.65 6.19 -24.56
N VAL A 68 33.00 7.36 -24.53
CA VAL A 68 31.60 7.51 -24.10
C VAL A 68 30.65 6.89 -25.13
N ALA A 69 30.90 7.06 -26.43
CA ALA A 69 30.10 6.47 -27.50
C ALA A 69 30.15 4.94 -27.46
N LYS A 70 31.35 4.36 -27.28
CA LYS A 70 31.54 2.92 -27.14
C LYS A 70 30.81 2.37 -25.92
N PHE A 71 30.96 3.01 -24.76
CA PHE A 71 30.24 2.63 -23.55
C PHE A 71 28.71 2.69 -23.74
N ARG A 72 28.21 3.73 -24.43
CA ARG A 72 26.79 3.86 -24.75
C ARG A 72 26.28 2.70 -25.61
N GLU A 73 27.03 2.30 -26.62
CA GLU A 73 26.65 1.18 -27.50
C GLU A 73 26.62 -0.14 -26.73
N GLU A 74 27.62 -0.40 -25.88
CA GLU A 74 27.67 -1.56 -25.00
C GLU A 74 26.48 -1.57 -24.03
N ALA A 75 26.13 -0.42 -23.45
CA ALA A 75 24.97 -0.27 -22.58
C ALA A 75 23.66 -0.57 -23.32
N ILE A 76 23.45 0.01 -24.51
CA ILE A 76 22.25 -0.25 -25.35
C ILE A 76 22.08 -1.75 -25.61
N LYS A 77 23.16 -2.43 -26.02
CA LYS A 77 23.16 -3.88 -26.28
C LYS A 77 22.88 -4.69 -25.01
N SER A 78 23.42 -4.30 -23.86
CA SER A 78 23.21 -5.00 -22.59
C SER A 78 21.74 -5.01 -22.12
N TYR A 79 20.99 -3.94 -22.44
CA TYR A 79 19.55 -3.85 -22.15
C TYR A 79 18.66 -4.36 -23.30
N GLY A 80 19.24 -4.77 -24.42
CA GLY A 80 18.50 -5.20 -25.61
C GLY A 80 17.73 -4.08 -26.30
N LEU A 81 18.13 -2.81 -26.09
CA LEU A 81 17.52 -1.63 -26.71
C LEU A 81 17.82 -1.54 -28.22
N ASP A 82 18.78 -2.32 -28.70
CA ASP A 82 19.06 -2.56 -30.12
C ASP A 82 17.98 -3.42 -30.79
N LYS A 83 17.15 -4.12 -30.00
CA LYS A 83 16.08 -5.01 -30.48
C LYS A 83 14.69 -4.39 -30.31
N PRO A 84 13.75 -4.72 -31.20
CA PRO A 84 12.34 -4.40 -31.00
C PRO A 84 11.82 -4.90 -29.64
N TRP A 85 10.92 -4.14 -29.02
CA TRP A 85 10.41 -4.43 -27.67
C TRP A 85 9.82 -5.84 -27.53
N TYR A 86 9.21 -6.38 -28.60
CA TYR A 86 8.58 -7.70 -28.58
C TYR A 86 9.59 -8.84 -28.44
N GLU A 87 10.84 -8.66 -28.91
CA GLU A 87 11.90 -9.65 -28.76
C GLU A 87 12.42 -9.74 -27.31
N ARG A 88 12.25 -8.66 -26.53
CA ARG A 88 12.62 -8.62 -25.11
C ARG A 88 11.58 -9.22 -24.17
N LEU A 89 10.34 -9.45 -24.64
CA LEU A 89 9.24 -9.92 -23.79
C LEU A 89 9.50 -11.28 -23.13
N PRO A 90 10.02 -12.31 -23.82
CA PRO A 90 10.20 -13.63 -23.20
C PRO A 90 11.16 -13.58 -22.01
N ASP A 91 12.28 -12.88 -22.15
CA ASP A 91 13.27 -12.72 -21.08
C ASP A 91 12.70 -11.92 -19.91
N MET A 92 11.98 -10.83 -20.19
CA MET A 92 11.33 -10.04 -19.15
C MET A 92 10.28 -10.86 -18.39
N PHE A 93 9.46 -11.64 -19.10
CA PHE A 93 8.45 -12.50 -18.49
C PHE A 93 9.10 -13.59 -17.62
N LEU A 94 10.14 -14.27 -18.11
CA LEU A 94 10.88 -15.28 -17.35
C LEU A 94 11.53 -14.70 -16.08
N ARG A 95 12.08 -13.48 -16.14
CA ARG A 95 12.61 -12.79 -14.95
C ARG A 95 11.53 -12.53 -13.92
N VAL A 96 10.37 -12.01 -14.34
CA VAL A 96 9.22 -11.78 -13.46
C VAL A 96 8.75 -13.08 -12.80
N LEU A 97 8.66 -14.19 -13.56
CA LEU A 97 8.29 -15.50 -13.02
C LEU A 97 9.29 -16.05 -12.00
N ARG A 98 10.58 -15.74 -12.16
CA ARG A 98 11.64 -16.11 -11.21
C ARG A 98 11.77 -15.14 -10.04
N LEU A 99 10.92 -14.10 -9.98
CA LEU A 99 11.03 -12.99 -9.03
C LEU A 99 12.40 -12.30 -9.07
N ASP A 100 13.05 -12.31 -10.24
CA ASP A 100 14.26 -11.53 -10.49
C ASP A 100 13.87 -10.09 -10.81
N LEU A 101 13.72 -9.31 -9.73
CA LEU A 101 13.33 -7.90 -9.79
C LEU A 101 14.48 -6.98 -10.21
N GLY A 102 15.72 -7.49 -10.26
CA GLY A 102 16.91 -6.72 -10.57
C GLY A 102 17.45 -5.89 -9.38
N ARG A 103 18.14 -4.80 -9.70
CA ARG A 103 18.83 -3.92 -8.74
C ARG A 103 18.28 -2.50 -8.83
N ALA A 104 18.11 -1.87 -7.67
CA ALA A 104 17.76 -0.47 -7.52
C ALA A 104 18.98 0.42 -7.78
N ARG A 105 18.72 1.61 -8.31
CA ARG A 105 19.77 2.61 -8.61
C ARG A 105 19.85 3.72 -7.56
N HIS A 106 18.71 4.13 -7.03
CA HIS A 106 18.62 5.22 -6.05
C HIS A 106 18.28 4.75 -4.63
N ALA A 107 17.78 3.52 -4.49
CA ALA A 107 17.40 2.95 -3.20
C ALA A 107 18.40 1.86 -2.80
N GLN A 108 18.72 1.82 -1.51
CA GLN A 108 19.53 0.78 -0.90
C GLN A 108 18.95 0.45 0.47
N THR A 109 19.18 -0.79 0.92
CA THR A 109 18.96 -1.20 2.31
C THR A 109 19.81 -0.36 3.26
N PHE A 110 19.49 -0.33 4.55
CA PHE A 110 20.35 0.28 5.56
C PHE A 110 21.76 -0.34 5.58
N GLY A 111 21.90 -1.61 5.16
CA GLY A 111 23.17 -2.32 5.00
C GLY A 111 23.87 -2.15 3.65
N GLY A 112 23.36 -1.30 2.74
CA GLY A 112 23.99 -0.98 1.46
C GLY A 112 23.72 -1.93 0.29
N SER A 113 22.91 -2.99 0.45
CA SER A 113 22.43 -3.80 -0.68
C SER A 113 21.53 -2.97 -1.61
N ASN A 114 21.75 -3.13 -2.91
CA ASN A 114 20.96 -2.52 -3.98
C ASN A 114 20.04 -3.53 -4.67
N ARG A 115 19.91 -4.76 -4.19
CA ARG A 115 18.94 -5.72 -4.75
C ARG A 115 17.53 -5.31 -4.35
N ILE A 116 16.62 -5.30 -5.32
CA ILE A 116 15.23 -4.85 -5.07
C ILE A 116 14.53 -5.78 -4.08
N SER A 117 14.78 -7.09 -4.15
CA SER A 117 14.22 -8.06 -3.19
C SER A 117 14.64 -7.77 -1.75
N ASP A 118 15.91 -7.44 -1.52
CA ASP A 118 16.45 -7.12 -0.19
C ASP A 118 15.82 -5.84 0.37
N ILE A 119 15.67 -4.82 -0.48
CA ILE A 119 15.01 -3.55 -0.12
C ILE A 119 13.55 -3.81 0.25
N ILE A 120 12.81 -4.57 -0.56
CA ILE A 120 11.41 -4.91 -0.27
C ILE A 120 11.30 -5.67 1.05
N LEU A 121 12.16 -6.67 1.29
CA LEU A 121 12.13 -7.45 2.54
C LEU A 121 12.45 -6.61 3.78
N GLU A 122 13.30 -5.60 3.67
CA GLU A 122 13.60 -4.66 4.75
C GLU A 122 12.44 -3.69 5.03
N ARG A 123 11.75 -3.22 3.98
CA ARG A 123 10.77 -2.12 4.05
C ARG A 123 9.34 -2.59 4.27
N LEU A 124 8.97 -3.74 3.68
CA LEU A 124 7.62 -4.28 3.71
C LEU A 124 7.09 -4.51 5.14
N PRO A 125 7.85 -5.06 6.10
CA PRO A 125 7.35 -5.23 7.47
C PRO A 125 6.96 -3.91 8.13
N ASN A 126 7.73 -2.85 7.92
CA ASN A 126 7.45 -1.53 8.49
C ASN A 126 6.14 -0.95 7.94
N THR A 127 5.92 -1.08 6.63
CA THR A 127 4.66 -0.69 5.99
C THR A 127 3.49 -1.50 6.51
N VAL A 128 3.63 -2.83 6.57
CA VAL A 128 2.56 -3.72 7.03
C VAL A 128 2.18 -3.38 8.48
N ILE A 129 3.16 -3.19 9.38
CA ILE A 129 2.89 -2.82 10.77
C ILE A 129 2.13 -1.48 10.84
N LEU A 130 2.58 -0.46 10.11
CA LEU A 130 1.97 0.87 10.14
C LEU A 130 0.53 0.85 9.63
N VAL A 131 0.34 0.36 8.40
CA VAL A 131 -0.95 0.42 7.70
C VAL A 131 -1.94 -0.56 8.32
N THR A 132 -1.50 -1.78 8.65
CA THR A 132 -2.38 -2.78 9.28
C THR A 132 -2.86 -2.32 10.66
N THR A 133 -2.02 -1.65 11.45
CA THR A 133 -2.43 -1.11 12.76
C THR A 133 -3.52 -0.06 12.59
N ALA A 134 -3.35 0.89 11.65
CA ALA A 134 -4.38 1.89 11.36
C ALA A 134 -5.70 1.25 10.86
N ILE A 135 -5.60 0.26 9.98
CA ILE A 135 -6.75 -0.49 9.46
C ILE A 135 -7.48 -1.24 10.58
N ALA A 136 -6.75 -1.92 11.46
CA ALA A 136 -7.33 -2.63 12.59
C ALA A 136 -8.11 -1.68 13.50
N ILE A 137 -7.53 -0.52 13.84
CA ILE A 137 -8.20 0.51 14.66
C ILE A 137 -9.45 1.03 13.93
N ASN A 138 -9.35 1.33 12.63
CA ASN A 138 -10.49 1.78 11.82
C ASN A 138 -11.64 0.80 11.82
N PHE A 139 -11.37 -0.51 11.63
CA PHE A 139 -12.42 -1.51 11.65
C PHE A 139 -12.99 -1.75 13.05
N LEU A 140 -12.18 -1.71 14.10
CA LEU A 140 -12.68 -1.81 15.47
C LEU A 140 -13.66 -0.67 15.79
N ILE A 141 -13.27 0.58 15.49
CA ILE A 141 -14.13 1.75 15.71
C ILE A 141 -15.33 1.74 14.74
N GLY A 142 -15.07 1.47 13.47
CA GLY A 142 -16.03 1.48 12.37
C GLY A 142 -17.15 0.48 12.56
N ILE A 143 -16.82 -0.76 12.92
CA ILE A 143 -17.79 -1.81 13.20
C ILE A 143 -18.59 -1.43 14.46
N PHE A 144 -17.92 -1.03 15.54
CA PHE A 144 -18.59 -0.69 16.79
C PHE A 144 -19.58 0.47 16.64
N LEU A 145 -19.14 1.61 16.08
CA LEU A 145 -19.98 2.78 15.89
C LEU A 145 -21.00 2.59 14.76
N GLY A 146 -20.61 1.95 13.66
CA GLY A 146 -21.49 1.74 12.50
C GLY A 146 -22.71 0.89 12.86
N VAL A 147 -22.52 -0.20 13.61
CA VAL A 147 -23.61 -1.03 14.12
C VAL A 147 -24.51 -0.24 15.08
N ARG A 148 -23.91 0.53 15.99
CA ARG A 148 -24.67 1.32 16.97
C ARG A 148 -25.52 2.41 16.32
N ILE A 149 -25.01 3.05 15.26
CA ILE A 149 -25.73 4.09 14.52
C ILE A 149 -26.84 3.47 13.67
N ALA A 150 -26.60 2.33 13.02
CA ALA A 150 -27.60 1.65 12.21
C ALA A 150 -28.83 1.20 13.03
N ALA A 151 -28.66 0.93 14.32
CA ALA A 151 -29.77 0.59 15.21
C ALA A 151 -30.79 1.74 15.42
N LYS A 152 -30.38 2.99 15.23
CA LYS A 152 -31.26 4.17 15.36
C LYS A 152 -30.98 5.19 14.25
N PRO A 153 -31.46 4.92 13.02
CA PRO A 153 -31.28 5.80 11.87
C PRO A 153 -31.92 7.17 12.11
N GLY A 154 -31.35 8.22 11.53
CA GLY A 154 -31.86 9.59 11.59
C GLY A 154 -31.55 10.34 12.89
N THR A 155 -30.88 9.71 13.85
CA THR A 155 -30.42 10.37 15.09
C THR A 155 -29.38 11.47 14.81
N LYS A 156 -29.15 12.37 15.79
CA LYS A 156 -28.08 13.38 15.66
C LYS A 156 -26.71 12.75 15.43
N LEU A 157 -26.43 11.63 16.12
CA LEU A 157 -25.18 10.89 15.97
C LEU A 157 -25.02 10.41 14.52
N ASP A 158 -26.07 9.86 13.94
CA ASP A 158 -26.09 9.41 12.55
C ASP A 158 -25.73 10.52 11.54
N ARG A 159 -26.38 11.69 11.69
CA ARG A 159 -26.12 12.85 10.83
C ARG A 159 -24.71 13.38 10.99
N ILE A 160 -24.22 13.50 12.22
CA ILE A 160 -22.86 13.96 12.54
C ILE A 160 -21.83 13.00 11.94
N THR A 161 -22.02 11.68 12.11
CA THR A 161 -21.10 10.68 11.56
C THR A 161 -21.09 10.70 10.04
N SER A 162 -22.25 10.85 9.38
CA SER A 162 -22.32 10.95 7.92
C SER A 162 -21.56 12.20 7.42
N PHE A 163 -21.72 13.34 8.09
CA PHE A 163 -20.96 14.55 7.79
C PHE A 163 -19.45 14.36 8.02
N LEU A 164 -19.05 13.82 9.18
CA LEU A 164 -17.65 13.51 9.49
C LEU A 164 -17.03 12.53 8.50
N SER A 165 -17.82 11.60 7.96
CA SER A 165 -17.37 10.67 6.92
C SER A 165 -17.01 11.39 5.62
N ALA A 166 -17.86 12.33 5.18
CA ALA A 166 -17.57 13.15 4.01
C ALA A 166 -16.35 14.05 4.23
N VAL A 167 -16.25 14.69 5.40
CA VAL A 167 -15.12 15.57 5.74
C VAL A 167 -13.80 14.80 5.83
N SER A 168 -13.77 13.70 6.60
CA SER A 168 -12.56 12.88 6.76
C SER A 168 -12.03 12.36 5.43
N TYR A 169 -12.92 11.91 4.55
CA TYR A 169 -12.54 11.42 3.22
C TYR A 169 -12.03 12.53 2.27
N ALA A 170 -12.49 13.77 2.46
CA ALA A 170 -12.08 14.91 1.63
C ALA A 170 -10.71 15.49 2.04
N VAL A 171 -10.27 15.27 3.29
CA VAL A 171 -9.00 15.82 3.79
C VAL A 171 -7.82 14.99 3.26
N PRO A 172 -6.86 15.60 2.54
CA PRO A 172 -5.67 14.87 2.09
C PRO A 172 -4.83 14.37 3.27
N THR A 173 -4.46 13.09 3.25
CA THR A 173 -3.68 12.43 4.32
C THR A 173 -2.36 13.12 4.61
N TRP A 174 -1.62 13.50 3.57
CA TRP A 174 -0.33 14.18 3.70
C TRP A 174 -0.46 15.56 4.34
N TRP A 175 -1.52 16.31 4.00
CA TRP A 175 -1.76 17.64 4.55
C TRP A 175 -2.07 17.56 6.04
N LEU A 176 -2.96 16.63 6.42
CA LEU A 176 -3.25 16.39 7.84
C LEU A 176 -2.01 15.91 8.59
N GLY A 177 -1.17 15.09 7.95
CA GLY A 177 0.14 14.68 8.49
C GLY A 177 1.04 15.85 8.83
N ILE A 178 1.20 16.81 7.91
CA ILE A 178 2.01 18.01 8.14
C ILE A 178 1.46 18.85 9.31
N ILE A 179 0.14 19.03 9.38
CA ILE A 179 -0.50 19.74 10.50
C ILE A 179 -0.24 19.02 11.83
N PHE A 180 -0.32 17.69 11.85
CA PHE A 180 -0.05 16.89 13.05
C PHE A 180 1.41 17.00 13.48
N ILE A 181 2.35 16.95 12.55
CA ILE A 181 3.77 17.20 12.85
C ILE A 181 3.96 18.59 13.44
N LEU A 182 3.38 19.63 12.83
CA LEU A 182 3.54 21.00 13.29
C LEU A 182 3.00 21.19 14.73
N ILE A 183 1.81 20.66 15.02
CA ILE A 183 1.20 20.81 16.35
C ILE A 183 1.90 19.92 17.37
N PHE A 184 1.96 18.61 17.11
CA PHE A 184 2.32 17.63 18.13
C PHE A 184 3.83 17.39 18.23
N ALA A 185 4.57 17.48 17.14
CA ALA A 185 6.02 17.29 17.16
C ALA A 185 6.79 18.61 17.34
N PHE A 186 6.38 19.68 16.66
CA PHE A 186 7.11 20.96 16.71
C PHE A 186 6.69 21.86 17.87
N TYR A 187 5.40 22.21 17.99
CA TYR A 187 4.93 23.12 19.04
C TYR A 187 4.83 22.45 20.41
N LEU A 188 4.14 21.30 20.50
CA LEU A 188 3.91 20.60 21.76
C LEU A 188 5.06 19.66 22.15
N ARG A 189 5.90 19.24 21.19
CA ARG A 189 7.04 18.33 21.39
C ARG A 189 6.68 17.02 22.12
N LEU A 190 5.47 16.51 21.85
CA LEU A 190 4.94 15.28 22.47
C LEU A 190 5.36 14.02 21.72
N PHE A 191 5.55 14.12 20.41
CA PHE A 191 5.85 12.99 19.53
C PHE A 191 6.98 13.35 18.57
N PRO A 192 7.73 12.37 18.06
CA PRO A 192 8.70 12.60 16.99
C PRO A 192 8.00 13.01 15.69
N TYR A 193 8.69 13.80 14.86
CA TYR A 193 8.16 14.22 13.55
C TYR A 193 8.22 13.11 12.50
N GLY A 194 9.07 12.09 12.70
CA GLY A 194 9.24 11.01 11.75
C GLY A 194 10.37 10.04 12.09
N GLY A 195 10.55 9.03 11.23
CA GLY A 195 11.49 7.93 11.43
C GLY A 195 10.88 6.72 12.13
N LEU A 196 11.67 5.66 12.28
CA LEU A 196 11.26 4.40 12.95
C LEU A 196 11.73 4.33 14.41
N TYR A 197 12.88 4.94 14.69
CA TYR A 197 13.54 4.94 16.00
C TYR A 197 14.14 6.32 16.28
N SER A 198 14.28 6.62 17.56
CA SER A 198 15.12 7.69 18.07
C SER A 198 16.58 7.46 17.67
N SER A 199 17.38 8.52 17.54
CA SER A 199 18.81 8.43 17.24
C SER A 199 19.65 8.82 18.46
N PRO A 200 20.42 7.91 19.06
CA PRO A 200 20.62 6.49 18.69
C PRO A 200 19.44 5.59 19.08
N ALA A 201 19.26 4.49 18.34
CA ALA A 201 18.17 3.55 18.60
C ALA A 201 18.33 2.85 19.96
N PRO A 202 17.24 2.69 20.75
CA PRO A 202 17.29 1.96 22.02
C PRO A 202 17.84 0.55 21.82
N GLN A 203 18.74 0.13 22.72
CA GLN A 203 19.32 -1.22 22.69
C GLN A 203 18.41 -2.26 23.36
N ASP A 204 17.68 -1.85 24.40
CA ASP A 204 16.73 -2.71 25.10
C ASP A 204 15.53 -3.03 24.17
N PRO A 205 15.14 -4.31 24.04
CA PRO A 205 14.04 -4.72 23.16
C PRO A 205 12.69 -4.08 23.49
N LEU A 206 12.38 -3.90 24.79
CA LEU A 206 11.10 -3.34 25.23
C LEU A 206 11.06 -1.84 24.97
N LEU A 207 12.15 -1.12 25.27
CA LEU A 207 12.27 0.30 24.93
C LEU A 207 12.21 0.52 23.42
N ARG A 208 12.76 -0.40 22.63
CA ARG A 208 12.70 -0.34 21.17
C ARG A 208 11.27 -0.47 20.64
N VAL A 209 10.44 -1.34 21.22
CA VAL A 209 9.02 -1.45 20.85
C VAL A 209 8.26 -0.18 21.22
N LEU A 210 8.48 0.35 22.42
CA LEU A 210 7.84 1.60 22.87
C LEU A 210 8.23 2.78 21.98
N ASP A 211 9.49 2.85 21.57
CA ASP A 211 9.99 3.89 20.67
C ASP A 211 9.31 3.80 19.29
N VAL A 212 9.14 2.60 18.73
CA VAL A 212 8.39 2.40 17.48
C VAL A 212 6.93 2.82 17.63
N LEU A 213 6.27 2.45 18.73
CA LEU A 213 4.88 2.87 18.97
C LEU A 213 4.76 4.40 19.09
N TRP A 214 5.73 5.04 19.73
CA TRP A 214 5.80 6.49 19.85
C TRP A 214 5.98 7.17 18.49
N HIS A 215 6.85 6.63 17.63
CA HIS A 215 7.04 7.08 16.25
C HIS A 215 5.83 6.80 15.35
N ALA A 216 5.14 5.67 15.57
CA ALA A 216 3.96 5.29 14.81
C ALA A 216 2.70 6.08 15.20
N THR A 217 2.68 6.74 16.37
CA THR A 217 1.45 7.33 16.91
C THR A 217 0.83 8.38 15.98
N LEU A 218 1.63 9.34 15.48
CA LEU A 218 1.13 10.37 14.56
C LEU A 218 0.68 9.79 13.21
N PRO A 219 1.50 9.01 12.47
CA PRO A 219 1.07 8.48 11.18
C PRO A 219 -0.13 7.54 11.30
N VAL A 220 -0.19 6.69 12.33
CA VAL A 220 -1.36 5.83 12.60
C VAL A 220 -2.60 6.68 12.88
N THR A 221 -2.49 7.71 13.72
CA THR A 221 -3.63 8.58 14.05
C THR A 221 -4.17 9.29 12.82
N VAL A 222 -3.28 9.81 11.95
CA VAL A 222 -3.67 10.46 10.69
C VAL A 222 -4.40 9.49 9.76
N LEU A 223 -3.85 8.28 9.58
CA LEU A 223 -4.48 7.23 8.76
C LEU A 223 -5.85 6.81 9.34
N VAL A 224 -5.98 6.75 10.66
CA VAL A 224 -7.25 6.46 11.33
C VAL A 224 -8.24 7.59 11.08
N LEU A 225 -7.88 8.84 11.35
CA LEU A 225 -8.81 9.97 11.24
C LEU A 225 -9.38 10.15 9.83
N VAL A 226 -8.57 9.93 8.79
CA VAL A 226 -9.02 10.06 7.40
C VAL A 226 -9.97 8.93 6.98
N ASN A 227 -9.79 7.72 7.51
CA ASN A 227 -10.53 6.52 7.05
C ASN A 227 -11.67 6.08 7.99
N VAL A 228 -11.65 6.49 9.25
CA VAL A 228 -12.61 6.02 10.25
C VAL A 228 -14.03 6.39 9.88
N GLY A 229 -14.26 7.60 9.37
CA GLY A 229 -15.59 8.06 8.95
C GLY A 229 -16.17 7.17 7.86
N LEU A 230 -15.42 6.98 6.77
CA LEU A 230 -15.82 6.08 5.68
C LEU A 230 -16.12 4.67 6.18
N THR A 231 -15.30 4.13 7.09
CA THR A 231 -15.49 2.78 7.63
C THR A 231 -16.77 2.66 8.46
N ILE A 232 -17.08 3.68 9.28
CA ILE A 232 -18.34 3.76 10.04
C ILE A 232 -19.52 3.83 9.08
N TYR A 233 -19.44 4.70 8.06
CA TYR A 233 -20.51 4.91 7.09
C TYR A 233 -20.84 3.63 6.29
N VAL A 234 -19.82 2.93 5.79
CA VAL A 234 -19.99 1.67 5.04
C VAL A 234 -20.62 0.60 5.94
N THR A 235 -20.09 0.41 7.15
CA THR A 235 -20.63 -0.57 8.11
C THR A 235 -22.10 -0.27 8.44
N ARG A 236 -22.41 0.99 8.75
CA ARG A 236 -23.77 1.45 9.04
C ARG A 236 -24.71 1.16 7.86
N THR A 237 -24.29 1.47 6.65
CA THR A 237 -25.10 1.29 5.43
C THR A 237 -25.42 -0.18 5.19
N ILE A 238 -24.42 -1.06 5.33
CA ILE A 238 -24.63 -2.52 5.21
C ILE A 238 -25.67 -3.00 6.24
N VAL A 239 -25.50 -2.63 7.50
CA VAL A 239 -26.40 -3.06 8.59
C VAL A 239 -27.82 -2.51 8.39
N LEU A 240 -27.94 -1.24 7.98
CA LEU A 240 -29.23 -0.60 7.75
C LEU A 240 -29.98 -1.24 6.58
N ASN A 241 -29.31 -1.51 5.46
CA ASN A 241 -29.93 -2.13 4.29
C ASN A 241 -30.50 -3.51 4.66
N ILE A 242 -29.72 -4.32 5.39
CA ILE A 242 -30.17 -5.64 5.83
C ILE A 242 -31.34 -5.53 6.82
N ALA A 243 -31.33 -4.52 7.69
CA ALA A 243 -32.43 -4.29 8.64
C ALA A 243 -33.77 -3.92 7.96
N GLN A 244 -33.73 -3.50 6.69
CA GLN A 244 -34.91 -3.13 5.89
C GLN A 244 -35.43 -4.27 5.02
N GLU A 245 -34.75 -5.41 4.99
CA GLU A 245 -35.13 -6.59 4.20
C GLU A 245 -36.41 -7.27 4.72
N ASP A 246 -37.19 -7.85 3.80
CA ASP A 246 -38.50 -8.46 4.10
C ASP A 246 -38.41 -9.57 5.16
N PHE A 247 -37.36 -10.39 5.13
CA PHE A 247 -37.20 -11.47 6.09
C PHE A 247 -37.02 -10.97 7.54
N VAL A 248 -36.48 -9.75 7.72
CA VAL A 248 -36.36 -9.09 9.03
C VAL A 248 -37.72 -8.58 9.48
N ASN A 249 -38.51 -7.99 8.57
CA ASN A 249 -39.87 -7.54 8.86
C ASN A 249 -40.78 -8.72 9.23
N VAL A 250 -40.69 -9.84 8.53
CA VAL A 250 -41.41 -11.08 8.87
C VAL A 250 -41.01 -11.59 10.26
N ALA A 251 -39.72 -11.53 10.62
CA ALA A 251 -39.25 -11.90 11.95
C ALA A 251 -39.85 -11.00 13.05
N ARG A 252 -39.98 -9.69 12.80
CA ARG A 252 -40.64 -8.74 13.70
C ARG A 252 -42.15 -8.98 13.81
N ILE A 253 -42.84 -9.23 12.70
CA ILE A 253 -44.28 -9.54 12.67
C ILE A 253 -44.59 -10.81 13.47
N LYS A 254 -43.69 -11.80 13.45
CA LYS A 254 -43.78 -13.00 14.29
C LYS A 254 -43.62 -12.73 15.80
N GLY A 255 -43.38 -11.49 16.21
CA GLY A 255 -43.23 -11.10 17.61
C GLY A 255 -41.90 -11.52 18.24
N LEU A 256 -40.87 -11.80 17.42
CA LEU A 256 -39.56 -12.16 17.97
C LEU A 256 -38.93 -10.98 18.72
N PRO A 257 -38.24 -11.21 19.85
CA PRO A 257 -37.61 -10.13 20.61
C PRO A 257 -36.58 -9.35 19.76
N GLU A 258 -36.55 -8.02 19.88
CA GLU A 258 -35.68 -7.17 19.04
C GLU A 258 -34.19 -7.52 19.16
N GLY A 259 -33.74 -7.98 20.34
CA GLY A 259 -32.37 -8.48 20.53
C GLY A 259 -32.06 -9.74 19.70
N LEU A 260 -33.03 -10.63 19.51
CA LEU A 260 -32.90 -11.82 18.67
C LEU A 260 -32.90 -11.43 17.18
N VAL A 261 -33.79 -10.51 16.78
CA VAL A 261 -33.85 -9.95 15.43
C VAL A 261 -32.50 -9.32 15.06
N ASN A 262 -32.00 -8.42 15.91
CA ASN A 262 -30.71 -7.74 15.71
C ASN A 262 -29.55 -8.73 15.58
N ARG A 263 -29.41 -9.68 16.50
CA ARG A 263 -28.27 -10.61 16.49
C ARG A 263 -28.34 -11.63 15.36
N ARG A 264 -29.49 -12.27 15.15
CA ARG A 264 -29.61 -13.46 14.29
C ARG A 264 -30.06 -13.14 12.86
N TYR A 265 -30.89 -12.12 12.68
CA TYR A 265 -31.45 -11.78 11.37
C TYR A 265 -30.70 -10.62 10.73
N ILE A 266 -30.20 -9.65 11.51
CA ILE A 266 -29.46 -8.51 10.96
C ILE A 266 -27.95 -8.77 10.99
N MET A 267 -27.34 -8.83 12.19
CA MET A 267 -25.89 -8.88 12.34
C MET A 267 -25.24 -10.12 11.73
N ARG A 268 -25.88 -11.29 11.84
CA ARG A 268 -25.38 -12.52 11.22
C ARG A 268 -25.34 -12.45 9.70
N VAL A 269 -26.27 -11.72 9.09
CA VAL A 269 -26.36 -11.54 7.63
C VAL A 269 -25.43 -10.40 7.18
N ALA A 270 -25.21 -9.39 8.04
CA ALA A 270 -24.30 -8.27 7.78
C ALA A 270 -22.81 -8.63 7.96
N ALA A 271 -22.49 -9.65 8.77
CA ALA A 271 -21.12 -10.01 9.09
C ALA A 271 -20.27 -10.39 7.86
N PRO A 272 -20.75 -11.22 6.90
CA PRO A 272 -19.94 -11.59 5.73
C PRO A 272 -19.44 -10.39 4.89
N PRO A 273 -20.28 -9.43 4.43
CA PRO A 273 -19.78 -8.29 3.67
C PRO A 273 -18.87 -7.37 4.49
N ILE A 274 -19.13 -7.20 5.80
CA ILE A 274 -18.22 -6.45 6.69
C ILE A 274 -16.86 -7.14 6.77
N LEU A 275 -16.85 -8.46 6.98
CA LEU A 275 -15.63 -9.24 7.04
C LEU A 275 -14.85 -9.21 5.72
N THR A 276 -15.55 -9.23 4.58
CA THR A 276 -14.92 -9.05 3.27
C THR A 276 -14.17 -7.72 3.21
N ASN A 277 -14.78 -6.61 3.65
CA ASN A 277 -14.09 -5.31 3.69
C ASN A 277 -12.86 -5.33 4.62
N VAL A 278 -12.96 -6.00 5.78
CA VAL A 278 -11.80 -6.19 6.68
C VAL A 278 -10.67 -6.92 5.97
N ILE A 279 -10.97 -8.06 5.34
CA ILE A 279 -9.97 -8.87 4.64
C ILE A 279 -9.35 -8.11 3.47
N LEU A 280 -10.16 -7.39 2.68
CA LEU A 280 -9.67 -6.58 1.57
C LEU A 280 -8.79 -5.43 2.05
N GLY A 281 -9.15 -4.77 3.15
CA GLY A 281 -8.33 -3.74 3.77
C GLY A 281 -6.99 -4.29 4.26
N LEU A 282 -7.01 -5.40 5.00
CA LEU A 282 -5.81 -6.07 5.48
C LEU A 282 -4.91 -6.56 4.34
N ALA A 283 -5.48 -7.12 3.26
CA ALA A 283 -4.72 -7.51 2.08
C ALA A 283 -4.12 -6.29 1.37
N GLY A 284 -4.86 -5.18 1.34
CA GLY A 284 -4.41 -3.90 0.78
C GLY A 284 -3.31 -3.21 1.58
N SER A 285 -3.08 -3.59 2.84
CA SER A 285 -2.06 -2.94 3.69
C SER A 285 -0.63 -3.12 3.16
N ILE A 286 -0.41 -4.19 2.38
CA ILE A 286 0.84 -4.50 1.68
C ILE A 286 1.16 -3.42 0.63
N GLY A 287 0.15 -2.75 0.07
CA GLY A 287 0.30 -1.67 -0.91
C GLY A 287 0.90 -0.39 -0.33
N GLY A 288 0.94 -0.28 1.00
CA GLY A 288 1.53 0.84 1.73
C GLY A 288 0.79 2.15 1.66
N ALA A 289 1.36 3.15 2.31
CA ALA A 289 0.80 4.50 2.41
C ALA A 289 1.84 5.54 1.98
N ILE A 290 2.26 5.48 0.71
CA ILE A 290 3.29 6.33 0.06
C ILE A 290 3.36 7.74 0.64
N LEU A 291 2.25 8.47 0.57
CA LEU A 291 2.21 9.87 1.01
C LEU A 291 2.39 10.03 2.53
N THR A 292 1.83 9.13 3.34
CA THR A 292 1.98 9.16 4.79
C THR A 292 3.40 8.74 5.19
N GLU A 293 3.94 7.69 4.57
CA GLU A 293 5.29 7.20 4.85
C GLU A 293 6.33 8.26 4.49
N ALA A 294 6.18 8.94 3.36
CA ALA A 294 7.04 10.05 2.96
C ALA A 294 6.96 11.25 3.95
N VAL A 295 5.76 11.69 4.33
CA VAL A 295 5.57 12.83 5.25
C VAL A 295 6.19 12.57 6.62
N PHE A 296 6.03 11.35 7.15
CA PHE A 296 6.58 10.96 8.44
C PHE A 296 7.98 10.32 8.33
N SER A 297 8.63 10.37 7.16
CA SER A 297 9.94 9.73 6.93
C SER A 297 9.99 8.28 7.45
N TRP A 298 8.85 7.57 7.37
CA TRP A 298 8.72 6.20 7.83
C TRP A 298 9.41 5.29 6.82
N PRO A 299 10.39 4.47 7.23
CA PRO A 299 11.18 3.67 6.29
C PRO A 299 10.41 2.42 5.85
N GLY A 300 9.31 2.62 5.14
CA GLY A 300 8.52 1.56 4.52
C GLY A 300 8.70 1.52 2.99
N MET A 301 7.79 0.81 2.33
CA MET A 301 7.70 0.60 0.89
C MET A 301 7.28 1.88 0.14
N GLY A 302 6.62 2.79 0.85
CA GLY A 302 6.02 4.00 0.30
C GLY A 302 6.98 5.15 0.04
#